data_AF-A0A7S2NLP0-F1
#
_entry.id   AF-A0A7S2NLP0-F1
#
_cell.length_a   1.000
_cell.length_b   1.000
_cell.length_c   1.000
_cell.angle_alpha   90.00
_cell.angle_beta   90.00
_cell.angle_gamma   90.00
#
_symmetry.space_group_name_H-M   'P 1'
#
loop_
_entity.id
_entity.type
_entity.pdbx_description
1 polymer ?
#
loop_
_entity_poly.entity_id
_entity_poly.type
_entity_poly.pdbx_seq_one_letter_code
_entity_poly.pdbx_strand_id
1 'polypeptide(L)'
;MLTALPVFGVRWLFFGMLLLMLAYPGPADEYQLVQFILHFKGTQFFTAGVIMAFTGSMEMLVCVLSYKDDLRHCVDRSGPGAKHLLVGMAVEYIGSVALVWIAFTMLPRSRKHPRLATLQHMSAMQIRGRYCCCLEGVLSQGGRLWRLLSYDIVCFGVSASAFTLEYAVYAASQGLGDSLHPNLSCAKALMYWANCLYALLSLPFAFFLIPGLTRLLTHSVITGYNSHGELVEFAFPQLNGCKGV
;
A
#
# COMPACT_ATOMS: atom_id res chain seq x y z
N MET A 1 -10.82 9.57 7.21
CA MET A 1 -11.00 9.25 8.64
C MET A 1 -11.39 7.80 8.88
N LEU A 2 -12.31 7.20 8.11
CA LEU A 2 -12.73 5.80 8.31
C LEU A 2 -11.59 4.76 8.17
N THR A 3 -10.61 5.02 7.30
CA THR A 3 -9.42 4.16 7.11
C THR A 3 -8.36 4.29 8.20
N ALA A 4 -8.50 5.26 9.12
CA ALA A 4 -7.58 5.42 10.24
C ALA A 4 -7.94 4.51 11.43
N LEU A 5 -9.14 3.92 11.43
CA LEU A 5 -9.50 2.89 12.40
C LEU A 5 -8.78 1.59 12.01
N PRO A 6 -7.99 0.97 12.91
CA PRO A 6 -7.23 -0.25 12.65
C PRO A 6 -8.16 -1.48 12.64
N VAL A 7 -9.23 -1.43 11.85
CA VAL A 7 -10.09 -2.57 11.59
C VAL A 7 -9.47 -3.35 10.44
N PHE A 8 -8.87 -4.48 10.77
CA PHE A 8 -8.23 -5.39 9.82
C PHE A 8 -9.18 -5.75 8.66
N GLY A 9 -8.69 -5.66 7.42
CA GLY A 9 -9.45 -5.96 6.20
C GLY A 9 -10.24 -4.78 5.63
N VAL A 10 -10.62 -3.79 6.44
CA VAL A 10 -11.41 -2.63 5.95
C VAL A 10 -10.60 -1.79 4.96
N ARG A 11 -9.30 -1.62 5.21
CA ARG A 11 -8.42 -0.87 4.31
C ARG A 11 -8.32 -1.55 2.95
N TRP A 12 -8.02 -2.85 2.92
CA TRP A 12 -7.97 -3.60 1.66
C TRP A 12 -9.29 -3.54 0.89
N LEU A 13 -10.43 -3.73 1.56
CA LEU A 13 -11.76 -3.62 0.93
C LEU A 13 -12.04 -2.22 0.37
N PHE A 14 -11.78 -1.19 1.18
CA PHE A 14 -12.03 0.20 0.79
C PHE A 14 -11.19 0.60 -0.43
N PHE A 15 -9.88 0.33 -0.40
CA PHE A 15 -9.00 0.66 -1.53
C PHE A 15 -9.21 -0.27 -2.73
N GLY A 16 -9.60 -1.52 -2.51
CA GLY A 16 -10.03 -2.41 -3.59
C GLY A 16 -11.27 -1.87 -4.32
N MET A 17 -12.26 -1.36 -3.56
CA MET A 17 -13.43 -0.72 -4.14
C MET A 17 -13.06 0.56 -4.91
N LEU A 18 -12.18 1.40 -4.35
CA LEU A 18 -11.69 2.60 -5.04
C LEU A 18 -10.98 2.27 -6.34
N LEU A 19 -10.13 1.24 -6.35
CA LEU A 19 -9.45 0.79 -7.57
C LEU A 19 -10.45 0.31 -8.61
N LEU A 20 -11.48 -0.43 -8.19
CA LEU A 20 -12.55 -0.90 -9.07
C LEU A 20 -13.35 0.27 -9.67
N MET A 21 -13.69 1.27 -8.86
CA MET A 21 -14.35 2.50 -9.33
C MET A 21 -13.46 3.32 -10.28
N LEU A 22 -12.14 3.28 -10.10
CA LEU A 22 -11.20 3.95 -11.00
C LEU A 22 -11.04 3.21 -12.33
N ALA A 23 -11.12 1.88 -12.29
CA ALA A 23 -10.91 0.98 -13.41
C ALA A 23 -12.13 0.83 -14.34
N TYR A 24 -13.33 1.06 -13.82
CA TYR A 24 -14.60 0.86 -14.51
C TYR A 24 -15.41 2.16 -14.54
N PRO A 25 -15.98 2.59 -15.68
CA PRO A 25 -16.16 1.87 -16.96
C PRO A 25 -15.09 2.11 -18.03
N GLY A 26 -14.08 2.95 -17.77
CA GLY A 26 -13.07 3.34 -18.74
C GLY A 26 -11.64 3.09 -18.26
N PRO A 27 -10.64 3.16 -19.16
CA PRO A 27 -9.24 3.05 -18.76
C PRO A 27 -8.91 4.17 -17.76
N ALA A 28 -8.42 3.78 -16.58
CA ALA A 28 -8.02 4.70 -15.53
C ALA A 28 -6.94 5.67 -16.02
N ASP A 29 -6.90 6.86 -15.43
CA ASP A 29 -5.88 7.88 -15.72
C ASP A 29 -4.56 7.60 -15.00
N GLU A 30 -3.45 7.94 -15.66
CA GLU A 30 -2.12 7.68 -15.13
C GLU A 30 -1.89 8.40 -13.80
N TYR A 31 -2.26 9.69 -13.71
CA TYR A 31 -2.08 10.46 -12.48
C TYR A 31 -2.89 9.86 -11.34
N GLN A 32 -4.14 9.48 -11.60
CA GLN A 32 -5.01 8.90 -10.58
C GLN A 32 -4.50 7.54 -10.07
N LEU A 33 -4.01 6.66 -10.95
CA LEU A 33 -3.42 5.38 -10.55
C LEU A 33 -2.15 5.56 -9.73
N VAL A 34 -1.28 6.49 -10.11
CA VAL A 34 -0.06 6.77 -9.34
C VAL A 34 -0.40 7.37 -7.98
N GLN A 35 -1.34 8.33 -7.94
CA GLN A 35 -1.85 8.87 -6.68
C GLN A 35 -2.46 7.79 -5.80
N PHE A 36 -3.23 6.86 -6.38
CA PHE A 36 -3.78 5.72 -5.66
C PHE A 36 -2.69 4.88 -5.01
N ILE A 37 -1.64 4.50 -5.75
CA ILE A 37 -0.52 3.69 -5.23
C ILE A 37 0.18 4.41 -4.07
N LEU A 38 0.49 5.69 -4.26
CA LEU A 38 1.17 6.49 -3.23
C LEU A 38 0.30 6.69 -1.99
N HIS A 39 -1.00 6.97 -2.17
CA HIS A 39 -1.93 7.09 -1.06
C HIS A 39 -2.13 5.79 -0.30
N PHE A 40 -2.25 4.66 -1.02
CA PHE A 40 -2.42 3.36 -0.41
C PHE A 40 -1.20 2.99 0.45
N LYS A 41 0.02 3.03 -0.11
CA LYS A 41 1.25 2.70 0.63
C LYS A 41 1.61 3.72 1.70
N GLY A 42 1.37 4.99 1.45
CA GLY A 42 1.59 6.04 2.42
C GLY A 42 0.66 5.92 3.63
N THR A 43 -0.63 5.66 3.40
CA THR A 43 -1.58 5.40 4.51
C THR A 43 -1.27 4.09 5.22
N GLN A 44 -0.71 3.10 4.52
CA GLN A 44 -0.24 1.86 5.13
C GLN A 44 0.84 2.09 6.17
N PHE A 45 1.82 2.95 5.89
CA PHE A 45 2.87 3.30 6.84
C PHE A 45 2.30 3.85 8.15
N PHE A 46 1.38 4.82 8.07
CA PHE A 46 0.82 5.44 9.27
C PHE A 46 -0.10 4.49 10.04
N THR A 47 -0.99 3.77 9.36
CA THR A 47 -2.01 2.93 10.01
C THR A 47 -1.44 1.59 10.45
N ALA A 48 -0.92 0.79 9.53
CA ALA A 48 -0.39 -0.53 9.81
C ALA A 48 1.03 -0.51 10.37
N GLY A 49 1.81 0.53 10.09
CA GLY A 49 3.16 0.67 10.64
C GLY A 49 3.09 1.31 12.02
N VAL A 50 2.88 2.62 12.06
CA VAL A 50 3.01 3.42 13.28
C VAL A 50 1.92 3.11 14.32
N ILE A 51 0.65 3.19 13.92
CA ILE A 51 -0.47 3.01 14.87
C ILE A 51 -0.49 1.57 15.41
N MET A 52 -0.44 0.55 14.53
CA MET A 52 -0.42 -0.84 14.98
C MET A 52 0.82 -1.20 15.80
N ALA A 53 2.02 -0.74 15.44
CA ALA A 53 3.20 -1.00 16.27
C ALA A 53 3.02 -0.40 17.67
N PHE A 54 2.53 0.84 17.76
CA PHE A 54 2.27 1.48 19.04
C PHE A 54 1.21 0.74 19.88
N THR A 55 0.07 0.38 19.29
CA THR A 55 -0.99 -0.35 20.02
C THR A 55 -0.50 -1.72 20.48
N GLY A 56 0.21 -2.46 19.64
CA GLY A 56 0.75 -3.77 19.98
C GLY A 56 1.81 -3.71 21.08
N SER A 57 2.68 -2.69 21.05
CA SER A 57 3.65 -2.44 22.13
C SER A 57 2.96 -2.09 23.45
N MET A 58 1.90 -1.28 23.41
CA MET A 58 1.13 -0.93 24.62
C MET A 58 0.41 -2.15 25.20
N GLU A 59 -0.20 -2.99 24.37
CA GLU A 59 -0.82 -4.24 24.82
C GLU A 59 0.20 -5.17 25.50
N MET A 60 1.41 -5.28 24.92
CA MET A 60 2.50 -6.07 25.52
C MET A 60 2.97 -5.48 26.86
N LEU A 61 3.17 -4.15 26.93
CA LEU A 61 3.59 -3.48 28.16
C LEU A 61 2.55 -3.63 29.28
N VAL A 62 1.26 -3.52 28.96
CA VAL A 62 0.18 -3.74 29.93
C VAL A 62 0.23 -5.16 30.50
N CYS A 63 0.46 -6.17 29.67
CA CYS A 63 0.61 -7.55 30.15
C CYS A 63 1.83 -7.71 31.07
N VAL A 64 2.98 -7.16 30.69
CA VAL A 64 4.22 -7.23 31.48
C VAL A 64 4.08 -6.52 32.83
N LEU A 65 3.40 -5.37 32.87
CA LEU A 65 3.26 -4.58 34.09
C LEU A 65 2.17 -5.11 35.03
N SER A 66 1.05 -5.61 34.48
CA SER A 66 -0.13 -5.97 35.28
C SER A 66 -0.16 -7.44 35.71
N TYR A 67 0.50 -8.34 34.98
CA TYR A 67 0.40 -9.79 35.19
C TYR A 67 1.79 -10.45 35.24
N LYS A 68 2.52 -10.23 36.35
CA LYS A 68 3.87 -10.78 36.53
C LYS A 68 3.89 -12.32 36.63
N ASP A 69 2.94 -12.90 37.36
CA ASP A 69 2.90 -14.35 37.61
C ASP A 69 2.24 -15.14 36.46
N ASP A 70 1.29 -14.53 35.73
CA ASP A 70 0.50 -15.15 34.65
C ASP A 70 0.71 -14.48 33.28
N LEU A 71 1.95 -14.12 32.96
CA LEU A 71 2.28 -13.38 31.73
C LEU A 71 1.82 -14.10 30.45
N ARG A 72 2.02 -15.43 30.38
CA ARG A 72 1.68 -16.24 29.20
C ARG A 72 0.17 -16.17 28.89
N HIS A 73 -0.65 -16.30 29.91
CA HIS A 73 -2.10 -16.26 29.76
C HIS A 73 -2.59 -14.86 29.32
N CYS A 74 -1.96 -13.78 29.80
CA CYS A 74 -2.25 -12.43 29.33
C CYS A 74 -1.92 -12.25 27.85
N VAL A 75 -0.73 -12.71 27.43
CA VAL A 75 -0.26 -12.58 26.03
C VAL A 75 -1.16 -13.37 25.07
N ASP A 76 -1.56 -14.58 25.43
CA ASP A 76 -2.42 -15.40 24.55
C ASP A 76 -3.82 -14.78 24.34
N ARG A 77 -4.36 -14.09 25.35
CA ARG A 77 -5.70 -13.52 25.29
C ARG A 77 -5.75 -12.07 24.80
N SER A 78 -4.76 -11.28 25.18
CA SER A 78 -4.75 -9.82 25.02
C SER A 78 -3.50 -9.29 24.33
N GLY A 79 -2.56 -10.16 23.95
CA GLY A 79 -1.35 -9.77 23.25
C GLY A 79 -1.59 -9.32 21.80
N PRO A 80 -0.53 -8.84 21.13
CA PRO A 80 -0.61 -8.31 19.78
C PRO A 80 -1.16 -9.38 18.81
N GLY A 81 -2.24 -9.04 18.10
CA GLY A 81 -2.87 -9.96 17.16
C GLY A 81 -3.87 -10.95 17.78
N ALA A 82 -3.99 -11.05 19.10
CA ALA A 82 -4.84 -12.05 19.77
C ALA A 82 -6.33 -11.91 19.41
N LYS A 83 -6.81 -10.65 19.39
CA LYS A 83 -8.19 -10.27 19.05
C LYS A 83 -8.52 -10.40 17.56
N HIS A 84 -7.52 -10.62 16.71
CA HIS A 84 -7.67 -10.60 15.27
C HIS A 84 -7.72 -12.00 14.66
N LEU A 85 -8.46 -12.12 13.56
CA LEU A 85 -8.50 -13.35 12.76
C LEU A 85 -7.22 -13.45 11.94
N LEU A 86 -6.55 -14.61 12.00
CA LEU A 86 -5.32 -14.87 11.25
C LEU A 86 -5.52 -14.65 9.75
N VAL A 87 -6.64 -15.12 9.21
CA VAL A 87 -7.01 -14.94 7.80
C VAL A 87 -7.14 -13.45 7.45
N GLY A 88 -7.75 -12.65 8.32
CA GLY A 88 -7.85 -11.20 8.11
C GLY A 88 -6.49 -10.51 8.04
N MET A 89 -5.55 -10.90 8.91
CA MET A 89 -4.18 -10.39 8.89
C MET A 89 -3.43 -10.82 7.63
N ALA A 90 -3.57 -12.08 7.22
CA ALA A 90 -2.93 -12.59 6.00
C ALA A 90 -3.49 -11.92 4.73
N VAL A 91 -4.80 -11.70 4.66
CA VAL A 91 -5.46 -10.98 3.55
C VAL A 91 -4.98 -9.53 3.50
N GLU A 92 -4.88 -8.84 4.64
CA GLU A 92 -4.35 -7.48 4.69
C GLU A 92 -2.89 -7.42 4.22
N TYR A 93 -2.07 -8.38 4.67
CA TYR A 93 -0.65 -8.47 4.34
C TYR A 93 -0.43 -8.75 2.84
N ILE A 94 -0.99 -9.83 2.31
CA ILE A 94 -0.86 -10.21 0.89
C ILE A 94 -1.60 -9.24 -0.02
N GLY A 95 -2.80 -8.84 0.39
CA GLY A 95 -3.67 -7.93 -0.36
C GLY A 95 -3.04 -6.56 -0.59
N SER A 96 -2.23 -6.08 0.36
CA SER A 96 -1.52 -4.80 0.22
C SER A 96 -0.40 -4.81 -0.82
N VAL A 97 0.22 -5.96 -1.08
CA VAL A 97 1.13 -6.12 -2.22
C VAL A 97 0.31 -6.27 -3.50
N ALA A 98 -0.69 -7.15 -3.48
CA ALA A 98 -1.48 -7.50 -4.65
C ALA A 98 -2.18 -6.28 -5.26
N LEU A 99 -2.86 -5.44 -4.47
CA LEU A 99 -3.56 -4.25 -4.97
C LEU A 99 -2.63 -3.26 -5.67
N VAL A 100 -1.42 -3.06 -5.15
CA VAL A 100 -0.44 -2.14 -5.74
C VAL A 100 0.08 -2.66 -7.06
N TRP A 101 0.35 -3.98 -7.15
CA TRP A 101 0.77 -4.58 -8.41
C TRP A 101 -0.37 -4.64 -9.44
N ILE A 102 -1.61 -4.87 -9.00
CA ILE A 102 -2.78 -4.77 -9.89
C ILE A 102 -2.88 -3.34 -10.46
N ALA A 103 -2.87 -2.32 -9.61
CA ALA A 103 -2.88 -0.92 -10.04
C ALA A 103 -1.70 -0.58 -10.97
N PHE A 104 -0.51 -1.11 -10.67
CA PHE A 104 0.67 -0.89 -11.50
C PHE A 104 0.57 -1.54 -12.87
N THR A 105 0.05 -2.78 -12.96
CA THR A 105 -0.15 -3.46 -14.25
C THR A 105 -1.22 -2.81 -15.12
N MET A 106 -2.08 -1.97 -14.54
CA MET A 106 -3.05 -1.15 -15.26
C MET A 106 -2.43 0.14 -15.85
N LEU A 107 -1.30 0.64 -15.33
CA LEU A 107 -0.66 1.88 -15.80
C LEU A 107 -0.33 1.88 -17.31
N PRO A 108 0.19 0.81 -17.93
CA PRO A 108 0.49 0.83 -19.37
C PRO A 108 -0.74 0.90 -20.28
N ARG A 109 -1.94 0.62 -19.73
CA ARG A 109 -3.24 0.78 -20.42
C ARG A 109 -3.91 2.12 -20.11
N SER A 110 -3.32 2.92 -19.22
CA SER A 110 -3.87 4.20 -18.81
C SER A 110 -3.75 5.24 -19.94
N ARG A 111 -4.73 6.14 -20.00
CA ARG A 111 -4.71 7.26 -20.96
C ARG A 111 -3.88 8.41 -20.39
N LYS A 112 -3.18 9.12 -21.29
CA LYS A 112 -2.60 10.44 -21.02
C LYS A 112 -3.50 11.50 -21.64
N HIS A 113 -3.85 12.55 -20.89
CA HIS A 113 -4.64 13.66 -21.43
C HIS A 113 -3.79 14.60 -22.34
N PRO A 114 -4.41 15.22 -23.37
CA PRO A 114 -3.69 15.59 -24.59
C PRO A 114 -2.91 16.91 -24.56
N ARG A 115 -3.17 17.86 -23.66
CA ARG A 115 -2.56 19.21 -23.77
C ARG A 115 -1.03 19.21 -23.64
N LEU A 116 -0.47 18.29 -22.87
CA LEU A 116 0.99 18.08 -22.80
C LEU A 116 1.48 17.01 -23.79
N ALA A 117 0.59 16.12 -24.24
CA ALA A 117 0.89 15.19 -25.33
C ALA A 117 1.15 15.93 -26.64
N THR A 118 0.45 17.04 -26.94
CA THR A 118 0.68 17.84 -28.15
C THR A 118 2.08 18.48 -28.19
N LEU A 119 2.66 18.83 -27.02
CA LEU A 119 4.03 19.32 -26.94
C LEU A 119 5.07 18.18 -26.95
N GLN A 120 4.77 17.03 -26.34
CA GLN A 120 5.67 15.86 -26.37
C GLN A 120 5.63 15.07 -27.69
N HIS A 121 4.57 15.22 -28.49
CA HIS A 121 4.42 14.52 -29.78
C HIS A 121 5.46 14.96 -30.82
N MET A 122 6.15 16.08 -30.61
CA MET A 122 7.23 16.54 -31.48
C MET A 122 8.58 15.86 -31.19
N SER A 123 8.74 15.06 -30.12
CA SER A 123 10.08 14.61 -29.69
C SER A 123 10.28 13.13 -29.32
N ALA A 124 9.27 12.25 -29.26
CA ALA A 124 9.52 10.86 -28.84
C ALA A 124 8.74 9.79 -29.62
N MET A 125 9.48 8.98 -30.38
CA MET A 125 9.04 7.67 -30.88
C MET A 125 8.61 6.80 -29.69
N GLN A 126 7.30 6.56 -29.55
CA GLN A 126 6.73 5.84 -28.41
C GLN A 126 6.97 4.33 -28.55
N ILE A 127 7.98 3.80 -27.88
CA ILE A 127 8.31 2.36 -27.90
C ILE A 127 7.26 1.58 -27.09
N ARG A 128 6.42 0.81 -27.79
CA ARG A 128 5.59 -0.24 -27.20
C ARG A 128 6.44 -1.46 -26.91
N GLY A 129 6.21 -2.12 -25.77
CA GLY A 129 6.85 -3.39 -25.48
C GLY A 129 6.13 -4.20 -24.42
N ARG A 130 6.61 -5.44 -24.21
CA ARG A 130 6.06 -6.41 -23.25
C ARG A 130 6.72 -6.24 -21.89
N TYR A 131 5.91 -6.16 -20.83
CA TYR A 131 6.40 -5.98 -19.45
C TYR A 131 6.13 -7.18 -18.53
N CYS A 132 5.12 -8.00 -18.82
CA CYS A 132 4.93 -9.29 -18.13
C CYS A 132 4.02 -10.21 -18.96
N CYS A 133 4.36 -11.50 -19.04
CA CYS A 133 3.66 -12.66 -19.65
C CYS A 133 2.78 -12.43 -20.91
N CYS A 134 1.77 -11.56 -20.86
CA CYS A 134 0.83 -11.30 -21.96
C CYS A 134 0.48 -9.80 -22.16
N LEU A 135 1.05 -8.88 -21.39
CA LEU A 135 0.67 -7.47 -21.43
C LEU A 135 1.62 -6.63 -22.30
N GLU A 136 1.04 -5.85 -23.21
CA GLU A 136 1.73 -4.98 -24.17
C GLU A 136 1.18 -3.54 -24.09
N GLY A 137 2.08 -2.55 -24.11
CA GLY A 137 1.77 -1.16 -23.79
C GLY A 137 3.02 -0.28 -23.81
N VAL A 138 2.89 0.96 -23.37
CA VAL A 138 3.93 1.98 -23.55
C VAL A 138 4.94 1.92 -22.41
N LEU A 139 6.19 1.55 -22.71
CA LEU A 139 7.28 1.38 -21.72
C LEU A 139 7.68 2.67 -20.99
N SER A 140 7.31 3.84 -21.51
CA SER A 140 7.65 5.13 -20.88
C SER A 140 6.72 5.51 -19.71
N GLN A 141 5.62 4.79 -19.49
CA GLN A 141 4.67 5.07 -18.41
C GLN A 141 5.13 4.44 -17.09
N GLY A 142 5.18 5.23 -16.01
CA GLY A 142 5.56 4.76 -14.67
C GLY A 142 7.07 4.65 -14.38
N GLY A 143 7.95 5.20 -15.23
CA GLY A 143 9.40 4.95 -15.21
C GLY A 143 10.10 4.97 -13.82
N ARG A 144 9.98 6.04 -13.04
CA ARG A 144 10.61 6.12 -11.69
C ARG A 144 9.85 5.30 -10.65
N LEU A 145 8.55 5.13 -10.83
CA LEU A 145 7.68 4.40 -9.93
C LEU A 145 8.02 2.89 -9.91
N TRP A 146 8.50 2.33 -11.01
CA TRP A 146 8.99 0.94 -11.07
C TRP A 146 10.06 0.64 -10.01
N ARG A 147 11.05 1.53 -9.85
CA ARG A 147 12.10 1.37 -8.82
C ARG A 147 11.52 1.39 -7.41
N LEU A 148 10.51 2.24 -7.18
CA LEU A 148 9.84 2.34 -5.89
C LEU A 148 9.00 1.09 -5.59
N LEU A 149 8.32 0.51 -6.58
CA LEU A 149 7.59 -0.76 -6.39
C LEU A 149 8.53 -1.98 -6.28
N SER A 150 9.66 -1.96 -6.97
CA SER A 150 10.68 -2.98 -6.81
C SER A 150 11.22 -2.98 -5.38
N TYR A 151 11.42 -1.79 -4.79
CA TYR A 151 11.73 -1.65 -3.37
C TYR A 151 10.63 -2.23 -2.46
N ASP A 152 9.35 -2.02 -2.77
CA ASP A 152 8.23 -2.59 -2.02
C ASP A 152 8.24 -4.13 -2.00
N ILE A 153 8.57 -4.79 -3.13
CA ILE A 153 8.73 -6.25 -3.19
C ILE A 153 9.89 -6.72 -2.33
N VAL A 154 11.02 -6.01 -2.35
CA VAL A 154 12.16 -6.33 -1.48
C VAL A 154 11.75 -6.23 -0.01
N CYS A 155 11.01 -5.17 0.37
CA CYS A 155 10.52 -4.99 1.73
C CYS A 155 9.57 -6.11 2.16
N PHE A 156 8.65 -6.52 1.27
CA PHE A 156 7.77 -7.66 1.50
C PHE A 156 8.55 -8.97 1.68
N GLY A 157 9.59 -9.18 0.86
CA GLY A 157 10.48 -10.34 0.99
C GLY A 157 11.24 -10.35 2.32
N VAL A 158 11.73 -9.19 2.78
CA VAL A 158 12.42 -9.03 4.06
C VAL A 158 11.48 -9.30 5.25
N SER A 159 10.25 -8.77 5.23
CA SER A 159 9.30 -9.02 6.31
C SER A 159 8.81 -10.48 6.33
N ALA A 160 8.62 -11.10 5.16
CA ALA A 160 8.26 -12.50 5.05
C ALA A 160 9.38 -13.45 5.49
N SER A 161 10.64 -13.12 5.16
CA SER A 161 11.79 -13.92 5.59
C SER A 161 12.03 -13.81 7.10
N ALA A 162 11.89 -12.60 7.69
CA ALA A 162 11.95 -12.40 9.13
C ALA A 162 10.88 -13.24 9.85
N PHE A 163 9.63 -13.18 9.39
CA PHE A 163 8.54 -14.02 9.91
C PHE A 163 8.87 -15.51 9.85
N THR A 164 9.35 -15.98 8.69
CA THR A 164 9.64 -17.41 8.48
C THR A 164 10.79 -17.88 9.35
N LEU A 165 11.82 -17.04 9.52
CA LEU A 165 12.97 -17.33 10.37
C LEU A 165 12.57 -17.40 11.84
N GLU A 166 11.81 -16.41 12.35
CA GLU A 166 11.33 -16.40 13.73
C GLU A 166 10.44 -17.61 14.02
N TYR A 167 9.54 -17.95 13.09
CA TYR A 167 8.70 -19.14 13.20
C TYR A 167 9.53 -20.43 13.22
N ALA A 168 10.55 -20.53 12.37
CA ALA A 168 11.45 -21.70 12.32
C ALA A 168 12.27 -21.85 13.61
N VAL A 169 12.80 -20.75 14.16
CA VAL A 169 13.52 -20.74 15.44
C VAL A 169 12.60 -21.17 16.58
N TYR A 170 11.37 -20.65 16.61
CA TYR A 170 10.36 -21.05 17.59
C TYR A 170 10.05 -22.54 17.48
N ALA A 171 9.79 -23.04 16.28
CA ALA A 171 9.50 -24.46 16.03
C ALA A 171 10.68 -25.36 16.45
N ALA A 172 11.93 -24.95 16.16
CA ALA A 172 13.11 -25.69 16.57
C ALA A 172 13.29 -25.72 18.10
N SER A 173 12.95 -24.63 18.79
CA SER A 173 13.09 -24.51 20.25
C SER A 173 12.11 -25.38 21.05
N GLN A 174 10.98 -25.77 20.46
CA GLN A 174 9.97 -26.61 21.11
C GLN A 174 10.31 -28.11 21.08
N GLY A 175 11.38 -28.52 20.39
CA GLY A 175 11.80 -29.92 20.28
C GLY A 175 10.90 -30.76 19.38
N LEU A 176 11.45 -31.86 18.84
CA LEU A 176 10.79 -32.75 17.87
C LEU A 176 9.60 -33.57 18.44
N GLY A 177 9.23 -33.38 19.71
CA GLY A 177 8.53 -34.38 20.52
C GLY A 177 7.04 -34.13 20.82
N ASP A 178 6.56 -32.87 20.84
CA ASP A 178 5.20 -32.59 21.26
C ASP A 178 4.38 -31.89 20.17
N SER A 179 3.38 -32.64 19.68
CA SER A 179 2.18 -32.22 18.96
C SER A 179 2.35 -31.14 17.89
N LEU A 180 2.19 -31.57 16.64
CA LEU A 180 2.00 -30.81 15.40
C LEU A 180 0.75 -29.89 15.42
N HIS A 181 0.41 -29.29 16.55
CA HIS A 181 -0.60 -28.23 16.63
C HIS A 181 0.14 -26.89 16.60
N PRO A 182 0.09 -26.14 15.49
CA PRO A 182 0.64 -24.79 15.46
C PRO A 182 -0.05 -23.98 16.54
N ASN A 183 0.73 -23.41 17.47
CA ASN A 183 0.22 -22.45 18.45
C ASN A 183 -0.32 -21.24 17.68
N LEU A 184 -1.62 -21.25 17.42
CA LEU A 184 -2.30 -20.24 16.61
C LEU A 184 -2.05 -18.83 17.16
N SER A 185 -1.94 -18.69 18.48
CA SER A 185 -1.57 -17.44 19.16
C SER A 185 -0.19 -16.93 18.75
N CYS A 186 0.81 -17.81 18.66
CA CYS A 186 2.16 -17.47 18.22
C CYS A 186 2.16 -17.04 16.74
N ALA A 187 1.50 -17.81 15.87
CA ALA A 187 1.37 -17.46 14.46
C ALA A 187 0.66 -16.11 14.24
N LYS A 188 -0.37 -15.82 15.04
CA LYS A 188 -1.06 -14.52 15.04
C LYS A 188 -0.14 -13.38 15.43
N ALA A 189 0.63 -13.52 16.51
CA ALA A 189 1.56 -12.50 16.97
C ALA A 189 2.68 -12.25 15.96
N LEU A 190 3.28 -13.30 15.40
CA LEU A 190 4.30 -13.19 14.36
C LEU A 190 3.75 -12.51 13.10
N MET A 191 2.55 -12.88 12.65
CA MET A 191 1.91 -12.27 11.48
C MET A 191 1.59 -10.79 11.72
N TYR A 192 1.16 -10.44 12.94
CA TYR A 192 0.92 -9.06 13.35
C TYR A 192 2.19 -8.22 13.22
N TRP A 193 3.31 -8.69 13.77
CA TRP A 193 4.59 -7.99 13.71
C TRP A 193 5.19 -7.96 12.31
N ALA A 194 5.04 -9.02 11.53
CA ALA A 194 5.44 -9.04 10.12
C ALA A 194 4.70 -7.98 9.29
N ASN A 195 3.39 -7.82 9.52
CA ASN A 195 2.60 -6.77 8.88
C ASN A 195 3.02 -5.37 9.33
N CYS A 196 3.30 -5.19 10.64
CA CYS A 196 3.82 -3.93 11.16
C CYS A 196 5.19 -3.58 10.54
N LEU A 197 6.12 -4.53 10.49
CA LEU A 197 7.45 -4.34 9.90
C LEU A 197 7.34 -3.97 8.42
N TYR A 198 6.54 -4.71 7.66
CA TYR A 198 6.31 -4.42 6.26
C TYR A 198 5.72 -3.02 6.02
N ALA A 199 4.74 -2.64 6.83
CA ALA A 199 4.15 -1.32 6.76
C ALA A 199 5.12 -0.21 7.19
N LEU A 200 5.98 -0.42 8.18
CA LEU A 200 7.02 0.55 8.54
C LEU A 200 8.05 0.74 7.42
N LEU A 201 8.41 -0.35 6.71
CA LEU A 201 9.30 -0.29 5.56
C LEU A 201 8.70 0.48 4.36
N SER A 202 7.38 0.73 4.34
CA SER A 202 6.75 1.58 3.31
C SER A 202 6.93 3.10 3.56
N LEU A 203 7.79 3.49 4.51
CA LEU A 203 8.13 4.89 4.83
C LEU A 203 8.49 5.76 3.61
N PRO A 204 9.24 5.30 2.59
CA PRO A 204 9.51 6.11 1.41
C PRO A 204 8.25 6.60 0.68
N PHE A 205 7.17 5.80 0.71
CA PHE A 205 5.89 6.18 0.11
C PHE A 205 5.17 7.27 0.93
N ALA A 206 5.36 7.27 2.25
CA ALA A 206 4.74 8.26 3.13
C ALA A 206 5.24 9.68 2.85
N PHE A 207 6.51 9.86 2.46
CA PHE A 207 7.02 11.18 2.05
C PHE A 207 6.29 11.74 0.83
N PHE A 208 5.80 10.88 -0.08
CA PHE A 208 5.07 11.32 -1.27
C PHE A 208 3.60 11.66 -1.02
N LEU A 209 3.10 11.47 0.20
CA LEU A 209 1.81 12.01 0.63
C LEU A 209 1.86 13.51 0.88
N ILE A 210 3.05 14.07 1.14
CA ILE A 210 3.20 15.50 1.40
C ILE A 210 2.97 16.25 0.08
N PRO A 211 1.98 17.17 0.03
CA PRO A 211 1.71 17.94 -1.18
C PRO A 211 2.97 18.71 -1.60
N GLY A 212 3.40 18.51 -2.84
CA GLY A 212 4.63 19.09 -3.40
C GLY A 212 5.68 18.05 -3.77
N LEU A 213 5.95 17.08 -2.88
CA LEU A 213 6.91 15.99 -3.16
C LEU A 213 6.39 15.04 -4.24
N THR A 214 5.07 14.87 -4.36
CA THR A 214 4.46 14.03 -5.38
C THR A 214 4.77 14.49 -6.81
N ARG A 215 4.87 15.82 -7.05
CA ARG A 215 5.21 16.37 -8.38
C ARG A 215 6.60 15.94 -8.86
N LEU A 216 7.51 15.64 -7.94
CA LEU A 216 8.89 15.29 -8.24
C LEU A 216 9.03 13.87 -8.82
N LEU A 217 8.09 12.97 -8.50
CA LEU A 217 8.05 11.63 -9.10
C LEU A 217 7.21 11.53 -10.34
N THR A 218 6.04 12.15 -10.35
CA THR A 218 5.05 11.77 -11.36
C THR A 218 5.24 12.51 -12.67
N HIS A 219 5.88 13.69 -12.69
CA HIS A 219 5.97 14.57 -13.87
C HIS A 219 4.66 14.64 -14.68
N SER A 220 3.54 14.37 -14.00
CA SER A 220 2.24 14.16 -14.59
C SER A 220 1.41 15.39 -14.31
N VAL A 221 0.61 15.75 -15.30
CA VAL A 221 -0.39 16.79 -15.16
C VAL A 221 -1.39 16.38 -14.08
N ILE A 222 -1.76 17.32 -13.22
CA ILE A 222 -2.81 17.10 -12.22
C ILE A 222 -4.16 17.05 -12.97
N THR A 223 -4.90 15.96 -12.82
CA THR A 223 -6.23 15.74 -13.42
C THR A 223 -7.31 15.69 -12.33
N GLY A 224 -8.55 16.02 -12.67
CA GLY A 224 -9.71 16.01 -11.76
C GLY A 224 -11.04 15.95 -12.53
N TYR A 225 -12.13 15.63 -11.84
CA TYR A 225 -13.46 15.55 -12.45
C TYR A 225 -14.16 16.92 -12.45
N ASN A 226 -14.77 17.30 -13.58
CA ASN A 226 -15.63 18.49 -13.67
C ASN A 226 -17.06 18.20 -13.17
N SER A 227 -17.93 19.22 -13.18
CA SER A 227 -19.34 19.09 -12.78
C SER A 227 -20.15 18.11 -13.64
N HIS A 228 -19.67 17.77 -14.82
CA HIS A 228 -20.28 16.79 -15.74
C HIS A 228 -19.72 15.37 -15.54
N GLY A 229 -18.82 15.16 -14.56
CA GLY A 229 -18.17 13.88 -14.33
C GLY A 229 -17.10 13.52 -15.36
N GLU A 230 -16.67 14.48 -16.19
CA GLU A 230 -15.60 14.27 -17.16
C GLU A 230 -14.25 14.52 -16.50
N LEU A 231 -13.27 13.66 -16.80
CA LEU A 231 -11.91 13.85 -16.35
C LEU A 231 -11.23 14.94 -17.19
N VAL A 232 -10.80 16.01 -16.52
CA VAL A 232 -10.15 17.17 -17.12
C VAL A 232 -8.84 17.50 -16.42
N GLU A 233 -7.92 18.12 -17.14
CA GLU A 233 -6.71 18.70 -16.55
C GLU A 233 -7.08 19.88 -15.66
N PHE A 234 -6.44 19.98 -14.49
CA PHE A 234 -6.61 21.11 -13.59
C PHE A 234 -5.99 22.36 -14.22
N ALA A 235 -6.83 23.20 -14.83
CA ALA A 235 -6.46 24.50 -15.33
C ALA A 235 -6.83 25.57 -14.29
N PHE A 236 -5.87 26.41 -13.90
CA PHE A 236 -6.22 27.64 -13.20
C PHE A 236 -7.11 28.48 -14.13
N PRO A 237 -8.21 29.08 -13.63
CA PRO A 237 -8.94 30.06 -14.40
C PRO A 237 -7.93 31.12 -14.82
N GLN A 238 -7.69 31.25 -16.13
CA GLN A 238 -6.92 32.38 -16.61
C GLN A 238 -7.76 33.60 -16.26
N LEU A 239 -7.19 34.50 -15.44
CA LEU A 239 -7.75 35.81 -15.13
C LEU A 239 -7.75 36.66 -16.42
N ASN A 240 -8.51 36.24 -17.42
CA ASN A 240 -8.82 37.00 -18.61
C ASN A 240 -9.95 37.97 -18.22
N GLY A 241 -9.64 38.91 -17.33
CA GLY A 241 -10.67 39.74 -16.69
C GLY A 241 -10.19 40.99 -15.95
N CYS A 242 -8.88 41.26 -15.82
CA CYS A 242 -8.43 42.63 -15.51
C CYS A 242 -8.16 43.38 -16.83
N LYS A 243 -9.21 43.57 -17.62
CA LYS A 243 -9.27 44.66 -18.60
C LYS A 243 -10.45 45.56 -18.23
N GLY A 244 -10.13 46.66 -17.52
CA GLY A 244 -10.94 47.88 -17.46
C GLY A 244 -11.83 48.05 -16.23
N VAL A 245 -11.35 48.81 -15.25
CA VAL A 245 -11.82 50.21 -15.05
C VAL A 245 -10.59 51.07 -14.87
#